data_AF-U3L193-F1
#
_entry.id   AF-U3L193-F1
#
_cell.length_a   1.000
_cell.length_b   1.000
_cell.length_c   1.000
_cell.angle_alpha   90.00
_cell.angle_beta   90.00
_cell.angle_gamma   90.00
#
_symmetry.space_group_name_H-M   'P 1'
#
loop_
_entity.id
_entity.type
_entity.pdbx_description
1 polymer ?
#
loop_
_entity_poly.entity_id
_entity_poly.type
_entity_poly.pdbx_seq_one_letter_code
_entity_poly.pdbx_strand_id
1 'polypeptide(L)'
;SKNVTAYTPFATPITDSKSDLVSLAQLDDSYQIADQTIHNTNLFVLFKSRDVKVKYESSGSNNISFDSDNSDKNNKPSYVVEFTNSTNIGIKWRVVKKYQLDVPSVSTTMNDVLKNLILEQPLTKYTLNSSLAKEKGKTQKEVHLGSNSNQWHSTRHSIGLNDNPSPNASTGFKLTTGNAYRKLDQSWPIYQPIDGTKQGKGKDSSGWNSEENTAAGDAPSVSGSGTSDTASKFTKYLNTKQALESIGILFDDQTPRNVITQLYYASTSKLAVTNNHIVVMGNSFLPSLWYWVVERSAQENASNKPTWFANTNLDWGEDKQKQFVENQLGYKETTSTNSHNFHSKSFTQPAYLISGIDSVNDQLIFSGFKAGSVGYDSSSSSSSSSSSSTKDQALAWSTTTSLDSKTGYKDLVTNDTGLNGPINGSFSIQDTFSFVVPYSGNHTNTGTSGTIKTAYPVKKDEASTVKINSLINATPLNSYGDEGIGVFDALGLNYNFKSNQE
;
A
#
# COMPACT_ATOMS: atom_id res chain seq x y z
N SER A 1 -20.31 -19.73 -3.64
CA SER A 1 -20.37 -18.26 -3.54
C SER A 1 -21.70 -17.73 -3.03
N LYS A 2 -22.85 -18.41 -3.19
CA LYS A 2 -24.17 -17.88 -2.75
C LYS A 2 -24.94 -18.76 -1.74
N ASN A 3 -24.68 -20.07 -1.76
CA ASN A 3 -25.46 -21.05 -1.00
C ASN A 3 -24.75 -21.46 0.30
N VAL A 4 -25.51 -21.56 1.40
CA VAL A 4 -25.06 -22.07 2.71
C VAL A 4 -25.95 -23.25 3.11
N THR A 5 -25.35 -24.35 3.60
CA THR A 5 -26.06 -25.57 4.02
C THR A 5 -25.65 -25.91 5.46
N ALA A 6 -26.63 -26.17 6.33
CA ALA A 6 -26.37 -26.54 7.72
C ALA A 6 -26.13 -28.05 7.84
N TYR A 7 -25.17 -28.43 8.68
CA TYR A 7 -24.81 -29.82 8.96
C TYR A 7 -24.99 -30.13 10.44
N THR A 8 -25.37 -31.36 10.73
CA THR A 8 -25.35 -31.88 12.10
C THR A 8 -23.92 -32.22 12.54
N PRO A 9 -23.67 -32.42 13.84
CA PRO A 9 -22.40 -32.97 14.34
C PRO A 9 -22.02 -34.33 13.74
N PHE A 10 -22.94 -35.02 13.07
CA PHE A 10 -22.72 -36.30 12.40
C PHE A 10 -22.34 -36.16 10.92
N ALA A 11 -21.95 -34.96 10.49
CA ALA A 11 -21.60 -34.65 9.10
C ALA A 11 -22.71 -34.95 8.09
N THR A 12 -23.97 -34.93 8.53
CA THR A 12 -25.14 -35.07 7.66
C THR A 12 -25.81 -33.72 7.42
N PRO A 13 -26.19 -33.38 6.17
CA PRO A 13 -26.88 -32.14 5.88
C PRO A 13 -28.30 -32.18 6.47
N ILE A 14 -28.73 -31.10 7.11
CA ILE A 14 -30.11 -30.96 7.56
C ILE A 14 -30.99 -30.80 6.31
N THR A 15 -32.05 -31.61 6.19
CA THR A 15 -33.00 -31.57 5.08
C THR A 15 -33.52 -30.15 4.87
N ASP A 16 -33.55 -29.71 3.61
CA ASP A 16 -33.99 -28.37 3.16
C ASP A 16 -33.25 -27.17 3.78
N SER A 17 -32.07 -27.37 4.39
CA SER A 17 -31.29 -26.26 4.96
C SER A 17 -30.47 -25.47 3.94
N LYS A 18 -30.25 -26.00 2.73
CA LYS A 18 -29.50 -25.32 1.68
C LYS A 18 -30.25 -24.07 1.23
N SER A 19 -29.66 -22.91 1.51
CA SER A 19 -30.29 -21.61 1.28
C SER A 19 -29.40 -20.72 0.42
N ASP A 20 -29.96 -20.11 -0.63
CA ASP A 20 -29.29 -19.06 -1.40
C ASP A 20 -29.45 -17.72 -0.67
N LEU A 21 -28.39 -17.31 0.03
CA LEU A 21 -28.42 -16.11 0.87
C LEU A 21 -28.38 -14.81 0.04
N VAL A 22 -27.88 -14.85 -1.20
CA VAL A 22 -27.90 -13.69 -2.11
C VAL A 22 -29.33 -13.41 -2.54
N SER A 23 -30.06 -14.45 -2.95
CA SER A 23 -31.48 -14.33 -3.30
C SER A 23 -32.32 -13.90 -2.09
N LEU A 24 -32.10 -14.49 -0.91
CA LEU A 24 -32.78 -14.11 0.34
C LEU A 24 -32.50 -12.65 0.74
N ALA A 25 -31.29 -12.15 0.50
CA ALA A 25 -30.90 -10.75 0.72
C ALA A 25 -31.48 -9.77 -0.31
N GLN A 26 -32.24 -10.25 -1.31
CA GLN A 26 -32.74 -9.46 -2.43
C GLN A 26 -31.59 -8.73 -3.14
N LEU A 27 -30.54 -9.48 -3.44
CA LEU A 27 -29.38 -9.03 -4.23
C LEU A 27 -29.38 -9.78 -5.56
N ASP A 28 -28.97 -9.11 -6.64
CA ASP A 28 -28.90 -9.72 -7.96
C ASP A 28 -27.71 -10.70 -8.10
N ASP A 29 -27.65 -11.39 -9.24
CA ASP A 29 -26.72 -12.49 -9.45
C ASP A 29 -25.23 -12.13 -9.52
N SER A 30 -24.91 -10.84 -9.61
CA SER A 30 -23.53 -10.36 -9.57
C SER A 30 -22.90 -10.51 -8.19
N TYR A 31 -23.71 -10.55 -7.14
CA TYR A 31 -23.28 -10.64 -5.75
C TYR A 31 -22.83 -12.04 -5.34
N GLN A 32 -21.88 -12.07 -4.41
CA GLN A 32 -21.41 -13.26 -3.73
C GLN A 32 -21.10 -12.98 -2.26
N ILE A 33 -21.19 -14.03 -1.44
CA ILE A 33 -20.73 -14.04 -0.06
C ILE A 33 -19.21 -13.86 -0.06
N ALA A 34 -18.74 -12.82 0.64
CA ALA A 34 -17.34 -12.54 0.87
C ALA A 34 -16.85 -13.08 2.22
N ASP A 35 -17.69 -12.98 3.25
CA ASP A 35 -17.40 -13.43 4.60
C ASP A 35 -18.70 -13.68 5.39
N GLN A 36 -18.63 -14.45 6.47
CA GLN A 36 -19.77 -14.74 7.34
C GLN A 36 -19.36 -15.02 8.79
N THR A 37 -20.17 -14.57 9.75
CA THR A 37 -19.93 -14.80 11.19
C THR A 37 -21.24 -14.96 11.96
N ILE A 38 -21.19 -15.60 13.12
CA ILE A 38 -22.35 -15.80 14.00
C ILE A 38 -22.24 -14.88 15.21
N HIS A 39 -23.27 -14.11 15.49
CA HIS A 39 -23.34 -13.24 16.67
C HIS A 39 -24.77 -13.21 17.21
N ASN A 40 -24.94 -13.39 18.52
CA ASN A 40 -26.24 -13.49 19.20
C ASN A 40 -27.21 -14.44 18.49
N THR A 41 -26.71 -15.62 18.10
CA THR A 41 -27.43 -16.70 17.35
C THR A 41 -27.85 -16.36 15.92
N ASN A 42 -27.70 -15.10 15.48
CA ASN A 42 -27.95 -14.68 14.11
C ASN A 42 -26.69 -14.82 13.25
N LEU A 43 -26.91 -15.03 11.96
CA LEU A 43 -25.87 -15.11 10.94
C LEU A 43 -25.71 -13.74 10.27
N PHE A 44 -24.51 -13.18 10.33
CA PHE A 44 -24.14 -11.96 9.62
C PHE A 44 -23.31 -12.35 8.40
N VAL A 45 -23.68 -11.80 7.23
CA VAL A 45 -23.03 -12.13 5.96
C VAL A 45 -22.67 -10.86 5.21
N LEU A 46 -21.42 -10.79 4.76
CA LEU A 46 -20.91 -9.74 3.90
C LEU A 46 -21.04 -10.17 2.43
N PHE A 47 -21.64 -9.32 1.61
CA PHE A 47 -21.81 -9.53 0.18
C PHE A 47 -21.12 -8.44 -0.63
N LYS A 48 -20.51 -8.82 -1.75
CA LYS A 48 -19.93 -7.89 -2.73
C LYS A 48 -20.22 -8.32 -4.17
N SER A 49 -20.38 -7.34 -5.06
CA SER A 49 -20.74 -7.58 -6.46
C SER A 49 -19.53 -7.57 -7.38
N ARG A 50 -19.49 -8.52 -8.32
CA ARG A 50 -18.49 -8.55 -9.41
C ARG A 50 -18.70 -7.43 -10.44
N ASP A 51 -19.85 -6.76 -10.43
CA ASP A 51 -20.21 -5.72 -11.41
C ASP A 51 -19.96 -4.29 -10.90
N VAL A 52 -19.51 -4.14 -9.65
CA VAL A 52 -19.25 -2.82 -9.06
C VAL A 52 -18.24 -2.00 -9.87
N LYS A 53 -18.57 -0.74 -10.14
CA LYS A 53 -17.65 0.24 -10.72
C LYS A 53 -17.64 1.51 -9.89
N VAL A 54 -16.44 1.99 -9.58
CA VAL A 54 -16.20 3.21 -8.80
C VAL A 54 -15.37 4.18 -9.64
N LYS A 55 -15.66 5.47 -9.54
CA LYS A 55 -14.95 6.55 -10.23
C LYS A 55 -14.18 7.40 -9.23
N TYR A 56 -13.06 7.95 -9.68
CA TYR A 56 -12.36 9.04 -9.01
C TYR A 56 -12.31 10.25 -9.94
N GLU A 57 -12.82 11.39 -9.49
CA GLU A 57 -12.73 12.67 -10.20
C GLU A 57 -11.97 13.67 -9.33
N SER A 58 -10.85 14.19 -9.84
CA SER A 58 -9.98 15.11 -9.09
C SER A 58 -10.62 16.46 -8.77
N SER A 59 -11.65 16.86 -9.51
CA SER A 59 -12.40 18.10 -9.36
C SER A 59 -13.75 17.87 -8.67
N GLY A 60 -14.30 18.91 -8.05
CA GLY A 60 -15.60 18.83 -7.36
C GLY A 60 -15.52 18.27 -5.94
N SER A 61 -16.69 18.03 -5.34
CA SER A 61 -16.84 17.75 -3.90
C SER A 61 -17.19 16.29 -3.57
N ASN A 62 -17.52 15.47 -4.59
CA ASN A 62 -17.85 14.04 -4.45
C ASN A 62 -16.83 13.22 -5.27
N ASN A 63 -15.56 13.34 -4.91
CA ASN A 63 -14.46 12.85 -5.74
C ASN A 63 -14.48 11.34 -5.94
N ILE A 64 -15.00 10.55 -4.99
CA ILE A 64 -15.18 9.09 -5.13
C ILE A 64 -16.68 8.80 -5.16
N SER A 65 -17.13 8.13 -6.21
CA SER A 65 -18.55 7.81 -6.43
C SER A 65 -18.72 6.49 -7.16
N PHE A 66 -19.86 5.83 -6.98
CA PHE A 66 -20.23 4.72 -7.86
C PHE A 66 -20.52 5.23 -9.25
N ASP A 67 -20.16 4.45 -10.27
CA ASP A 67 -20.49 4.79 -11.65
C ASP A 67 -21.99 4.65 -11.91
N SER A 68 -22.64 5.76 -12.27
CA SER A 68 -24.07 5.86 -12.52
C SER A 68 -24.46 5.69 -13.99
N ASP A 69 -23.50 5.59 -14.92
CA ASP A 69 -23.77 5.56 -16.37
C ASP A 69 -24.60 4.34 -16.79
N ASN A 70 -24.68 3.33 -15.92
CA ASN A 70 -25.69 2.27 -15.93
C ASN A 70 -25.99 1.83 -14.50
N SER A 71 -26.76 2.64 -13.75
CA SER A 71 -26.99 2.46 -12.31
C SER A 71 -27.43 1.05 -11.92
N ASP A 72 -28.25 0.40 -12.74
CA ASP A 72 -28.79 -0.93 -12.47
C ASP A 72 -27.73 -2.04 -12.55
N LYS A 73 -26.58 -1.75 -13.19
CA LYS A 73 -25.45 -2.68 -13.35
C LYS A 73 -24.21 -2.29 -12.56
N ASN A 74 -23.87 -1.00 -12.52
CA ASN A 74 -22.56 -0.52 -12.04
C ASN A 74 -22.60 -0.02 -10.59
N ASN A 75 -23.73 0.55 -10.15
CA ASN A 75 -23.92 1.03 -8.78
C ASN A 75 -24.28 -0.14 -7.86
N LYS A 76 -23.27 -0.95 -7.55
CA LYS A 76 -23.40 -2.18 -6.78
C LYS A 76 -22.58 -2.11 -5.49
N PRO A 77 -23.01 -1.31 -4.49
CA PRO A 77 -22.34 -1.27 -3.21
C PRO A 77 -22.35 -2.65 -2.55
N SER A 78 -21.37 -2.90 -1.69
CA SER A 78 -21.34 -4.08 -0.82
C SER A 78 -22.36 -3.93 0.30
N TYR A 79 -22.82 -5.06 0.85
CA TYR A 79 -23.82 -5.09 1.92
C TYR A 79 -23.40 -6.03 3.04
N VAL A 80 -23.73 -5.68 4.29
CA VAL A 80 -23.81 -6.66 5.39
C VAL A 80 -25.28 -6.94 5.68
N VAL A 81 -25.65 -8.21 5.83
CA VAL A 81 -27.03 -8.62 6.11
C VAL A 81 -27.06 -9.53 7.33
N GLU A 82 -27.96 -9.22 8.26
CA GLU A 82 -28.28 -10.06 9.42
C GLU A 82 -29.42 -11.01 9.05
N PHE A 83 -29.22 -12.30 9.30
CA PHE A 83 -30.19 -13.36 9.10
C PHE A 83 -30.49 -14.06 10.43
N THR A 84 -31.76 -14.43 10.61
CA THR A 84 -32.21 -15.22 11.76
C THR A 84 -32.87 -16.52 11.30
N ASN A 85 -32.78 -17.57 12.11
CA ASN A 85 -33.53 -18.80 11.87
C ASN A 85 -34.96 -18.64 12.39
N SER A 86 -35.95 -18.72 11.49
CA SER A 86 -37.35 -18.47 11.81
C SER A 86 -38.13 -19.72 12.24
N THR A 87 -37.48 -20.88 12.36
CA THR A 87 -38.11 -22.17 12.71
C THR A 87 -37.41 -22.83 13.89
N ASN A 88 -38.20 -23.44 14.79
CA ASN A 88 -37.68 -24.27 15.90
C ASN A 88 -37.26 -25.68 15.45
N ILE A 89 -37.74 -26.13 14.29
CA ILE A 89 -37.40 -27.43 13.68
C ILE A 89 -36.87 -27.15 12.28
N GLY A 90 -35.67 -27.63 11.97
CA GLY A 90 -34.97 -27.33 10.72
C GLY A 90 -34.42 -25.91 10.65
N ILE A 91 -34.02 -25.50 9.44
CA ILE A 91 -33.39 -24.19 9.19
C ILE A 91 -34.19 -23.44 8.14
N LYS A 92 -34.68 -22.25 8.50
CA LYS A 92 -35.33 -21.33 7.58
C LYS A 92 -34.87 -19.90 7.84
N TRP A 93 -33.83 -19.50 7.11
CA TRP A 93 -33.27 -18.14 7.20
C TRP A 93 -34.25 -17.07 6.76
N ARG A 94 -34.29 -15.96 7.50
CA ARG A 94 -34.98 -14.72 7.14
C ARG A 94 -34.07 -13.52 7.38
N VAL A 95 -34.13 -12.54 6.50
CA VAL A 95 -33.44 -11.26 6.68
C VAL A 95 -34.05 -10.50 7.85
N VAL A 96 -33.20 -9.96 8.71
CA VAL A 96 -33.55 -9.07 9.84
C VAL A 96 -33.23 -7.63 9.47
N LYS A 97 -31.99 -7.35 9.06
CA LYS A 97 -31.51 -6.03 8.64
C LYS A 97 -30.50 -6.13 7.51
N LYS A 98 -30.43 -5.09 6.67
CA LYS A 98 -29.52 -4.96 5.53
C LYS A 98 -28.85 -3.59 5.57
N TYR A 99 -27.51 -3.58 5.59
CA TYR A 99 -26.68 -2.39 5.74
C TYR A 99 -25.84 -2.17 4.47
N GLN A 100 -26.00 -1.03 3.82
CA GLN A 100 -25.21 -0.65 2.65
C GLN A 100 -23.85 -0.07 3.07
N LEU A 101 -22.77 -0.52 2.41
CA LEU A 101 -21.42 0.02 2.57
C LEU A 101 -21.13 1.01 1.45
N ASP A 102 -21.24 2.31 1.75
CA ASP A 102 -21.07 3.37 0.77
C ASP A 102 -19.60 3.79 0.59
N VAL A 103 -19.28 4.53 -0.47
CA VAL A 103 -17.93 5.06 -0.74
C VAL A 103 -17.50 6.13 0.28
N PRO A 104 -16.19 6.29 0.55
CA PRO A 104 -15.66 7.30 1.48
C PRO A 104 -16.03 8.73 1.09
N SER A 105 -16.31 9.55 2.11
CA SER A 105 -16.33 11.01 1.96
C SER A 105 -14.90 11.52 1.77
N VAL A 106 -14.73 12.52 0.90
CA VAL A 106 -13.42 13.10 0.58
C VAL A 106 -13.42 14.58 0.95
N SER A 107 -12.55 14.98 1.89
CA SER A 107 -12.34 16.39 2.23
C SER A 107 -11.44 17.06 1.19
N THR A 108 -11.45 18.40 1.15
CA THR A 108 -10.52 19.17 0.30
C THR A 108 -9.05 18.78 0.55
N THR A 109 -8.67 18.66 1.83
CA THR A 109 -7.32 18.27 2.26
C THR A 109 -6.94 16.86 1.82
N MET A 110 -7.88 15.90 1.92
CA MET A 110 -7.66 14.54 1.43
C MET A 110 -7.51 14.54 -0.10
N ASN A 111 -8.41 15.24 -0.81
CA ASN A 111 -8.38 15.29 -2.27
C ASN A 111 -7.08 15.90 -2.82
N ASP A 112 -6.48 16.88 -2.12
CA ASP A 112 -5.18 17.41 -2.49
C ASP A 112 -4.07 16.36 -2.56
N VAL A 113 -4.14 15.31 -1.71
CA VAL A 113 -3.24 14.15 -1.80
C VAL A 113 -3.71 13.20 -2.91
N LEU A 114 -5.01 12.86 -2.94
CA LEU A 114 -5.55 11.87 -3.89
C LEU A 114 -5.33 12.24 -5.37
N LYS A 115 -5.32 13.53 -5.71
CA LYS A 115 -5.09 14.05 -7.08
C LYS A 115 -3.84 13.47 -7.76
N ASN A 116 -2.81 13.24 -6.96
CA ASN A 116 -1.52 12.73 -7.40
C ASN A 116 -1.09 11.48 -6.63
N LEU A 117 -2.02 10.83 -5.91
CA LEU A 117 -1.75 9.54 -5.29
C LEU A 117 -1.56 8.49 -6.39
N ILE A 118 -0.45 7.75 -6.30
CA ILE A 118 -0.18 6.61 -7.19
C ILE A 118 0.00 5.32 -6.37
N LEU A 119 -0.46 4.20 -6.93
CA LEU A 119 -0.46 2.91 -6.24
C LEU A 119 0.20 1.83 -7.10
N GLU A 120 1.09 1.05 -6.49
CA GLU A 120 1.77 -0.08 -7.12
C GLU A 120 0.76 -1.18 -7.51
N GLN A 121 0.98 -1.82 -8.67
CA GLN A 121 0.22 -3.01 -9.06
C GLN A 121 0.35 -4.12 -8.01
N PRO A 122 -0.70 -4.91 -7.76
CA PRO A 122 -0.73 -5.87 -6.67
C PRO A 122 0.34 -6.97 -6.81
N LEU A 123 0.88 -7.39 -5.67
CA LEU A 123 1.70 -8.60 -5.58
C LEU A 123 0.83 -9.82 -5.94
N THR A 124 1.38 -10.74 -6.72
CA THR A 124 0.70 -11.99 -7.08
C THR A 124 1.52 -13.19 -6.63
N LYS A 125 0.92 -14.39 -6.73
CA LYS A 125 1.60 -15.66 -6.50
C LYS A 125 2.87 -15.86 -7.34
N TYR A 126 2.99 -15.17 -8.47
CA TYR A 126 4.08 -15.33 -9.44
C TYR A 126 5.04 -14.15 -9.48
N THR A 127 4.82 -13.12 -8.66
CA THR A 127 5.72 -11.97 -8.61
C THR A 127 7.08 -12.39 -8.02
N LEU A 128 8.15 -12.10 -8.76
CA LEU A 128 9.51 -12.48 -8.38
C LEU A 128 10.16 -11.39 -7.52
N ASN A 129 11.24 -11.74 -6.81
CA ASN A 129 12.09 -10.74 -6.15
C ASN A 129 12.60 -9.70 -7.16
N SER A 130 13.02 -10.16 -8.34
CA SER A 130 13.45 -9.29 -9.44
C SER A 130 12.32 -8.46 -10.05
N SER A 131 11.06 -8.92 -10.00
CA SER A 131 9.90 -8.12 -10.40
C SER A 131 9.66 -6.95 -9.44
N LEU A 132 9.86 -7.18 -8.14
CA LEU A 132 9.72 -6.16 -7.10
C LEU A 132 10.85 -5.14 -7.11
N ALA A 133 12.07 -5.59 -7.44
CA ALA A 133 13.27 -4.77 -7.51
C ALA A 133 13.08 -3.57 -8.47
N LYS A 134 13.56 -2.41 -8.05
CA LYS A 134 13.51 -1.17 -8.84
C LYS A 134 14.90 -0.56 -8.90
N GLU A 135 15.19 0.12 -10.01
CA GLU A 135 16.49 0.76 -10.20
C GLU A 135 16.78 1.72 -9.03
N LYS A 136 17.98 1.59 -8.46
CA LYS A 136 18.42 2.41 -7.33
C LYS A 136 18.36 3.91 -7.67
N GLY A 137 17.87 4.69 -6.70
CA GLY A 137 17.82 6.14 -6.79
C GLY A 137 19.19 6.81 -6.66
N LYS A 138 19.17 8.13 -6.67
CA LYS A 138 20.35 8.97 -6.40
C LYS A 138 20.90 8.72 -5.00
N THR A 139 22.18 8.97 -4.83
CA THR A 139 22.83 9.04 -3.52
C THR A 139 22.58 10.37 -2.83
N GLN A 140 22.74 10.41 -1.50
CA GLN A 140 22.50 11.62 -0.70
C GLN A 140 23.38 12.80 -1.15
N LYS A 141 24.65 12.56 -1.51
CA LYS A 141 25.54 13.59 -2.06
C LYS A 141 25.10 14.09 -3.43
N GLU A 142 24.58 13.22 -4.30
CA GLU A 142 24.12 13.63 -5.64
C GLU A 142 22.90 14.54 -5.54
N VAL A 143 21.97 14.25 -4.63
CA VAL A 143 20.78 15.09 -4.41
C VAL A 143 21.17 16.47 -3.91
N HIS A 144 21.98 16.55 -2.85
CA HIS A 144 22.23 17.84 -2.20
C HIS A 144 23.35 18.66 -2.83
N LEU A 145 24.37 18.00 -3.42
CA LEU A 145 25.56 18.68 -3.95
C LEU A 145 25.63 18.66 -5.49
N GLY A 146 24.89 17.77 -6.16
CA GLY A 146 24.98 17.58 -7.61
C GLY A 146 26.41 17.33 -8.07
N SER A 147 26.90 18.14 -9.02
CA SER A 147 28.25 18.03 -9.57
C SER A 147 29.38 18.23 -8.54
N ASN A 148 29.12 18.84 -7.38
CA ASN A 148 30.11 19.09 -6.33
C ASN A 148 30.23 17.95 -5.31
N SER A 149 29.86 16.72 -5.69
CA SER A 149 29.75 15.55 -4.80
C SER A 149 31.04 15.18 -4.03
N ASN A 150 32.22 15.63 -4.49
CA ASN A 150 33.50 15.40 -3.82
C ASN A 150 33.72 16.28 -2.58
N GLN A 151 32.88 17.29 -2.34
CA GLN A 151 33.01 18.27 -1.25
C GLN A 151 32.13 17.95 -0.04
N TRP A 152 31.79 16.68 0.20
CA TRP A 152 30.86 16.27 1.25
C TRP A 152 31.23 16.83 2.64
N HIS A 153 32.45 16.59 3.11
CA HIS A 153 32.84 16.96 4.47
C HIS A 153 32.84 18.47 4.72
N SER A 154 33.18 19.28 3.71
CA SER A 154 33.15 20.74 3.82
C SER A 154 31.73 21.32 3.75
N THR A 155 30.81 20.64 3.06
CA THR A 155 29.49 21.21 2.74
C THR A 155 28.34 20.61 3.53
N ARG A 156 28.46 19.38 4.04
CA ARG A 156 27.36 18.67 4.75
C ARG A 156 26.72 19.48 5.87
N HIS A 157 27.49 20.36 6.51
CA HIS A 157 27.00 21.22 7.58
C HIS A 157 26.04 22.32 7.09
N SER A 158 26.32 22.95 5.94
CA SER A 158 25.48 24.04 5.41
C SER A 158 24.15 23.55 4.83
N ILE A 159 24.07 22.25 4.51
CA ILE A 159 22.87 21.57 3.99
C ILE A 159 22.10 20.78 5.06
N GLY A 160 22.44 20.95 6.35
CA GLY A 160 21.70 20.33 7.46
C GLY A 160 22.04 18.85 7.75
N LEU A 161 23.08 18.31 7.11
CA LEU A 161 23.57 16.93 7.28
C LEU A 161 24.85 16.91 8.12
N ASN A 162 24.87 17.67 9.22
CA ASN A 162 25.99 17.74 10.16
C ASN A 162 26.46 16.34 10.55
N ASP A 163 27.77 16.12 10.50
CA ASP A 163 28.41 14.86 10.90
C ASP A 163 27.95 13.56 10.23
N ASN A 164 27.06 13.64 9.24
CA ASN A 164 26.56 12.46 8.52
C ASN A 164 27.71 11.74 7.77
N PRO A 165 27.97 10.45 8.05
CA PRO A 165 29.07 9.70 7.46
C PRO A 165 28.73 9.06 6.11
N SER A 166 27.51 9.23 5.59
CA SER A 166 26.96 8.37 4.55
C SER A 166 26.58 9.12 3.26
N PRO A 167 27.54 9.77 2.57
CA PRO A 167 27.26 10.52 1.34
C PRO A 167 26.69 9.64 0.21
N ASN A 168 26.98 8.33 0.25
CA ASN A 168 26.55 7.35 -0.75
C ASN A 168 25.26 6.61 -0.36
N ALA A 169 24.63 6.96 0.76
CA ALA A 169 23.33 6.39 1.13
C ALA A 169 22.29 6.69 0.05
N SER A 170 21.49 5.68 -0.30
CA SER A 170 20.46 5.81 -1.33
C SER A 170 19.33 6.72 -0.85
N THR A 171 18.81 7.55 -1.74
CA THR A 171 17.62 8.38 -1.46
C THR A 171 16.32 7.72 -1.90
N GLY A 172 16.36 6.52 -2.48
CA GLY A 172 15.19 5.72 -2.81
C GLY A 172 15.35 4.91 -4.09
N PHE A 173 14.32 4.92 -4.94
CA PHE A 173 14.26 4.11 -6.17
C PHE A 173 13.54 4.85 -7.29
N LYS A 174 13.95 4.61 -8.53
CA LYS A 174 13.36 5.27 -9.71
C LYS A 174 11.98 4.70 -10.03
N LEU A 175 11.11 5.55 -10.57
CA LEU A 175 9.74 5.21 -10.98
C LEU A 175 9.57 5.23 -12.51
N THR A 176 10.68 5.22 -13.26
CA THR A 176 10.70 5.16 -14.73
C THR A 176 10.68 3.73 -15.28
N THR A 177 11.03 2.75 -14.44
CA THR A 177 11.04 1.31 -14.72
C THR A 177 10.31 0.56 -13.61
N GLY A 178 10.17 -0.76 -13.76
CA GLY A 178 9.59 -1.64 -12.76
C GLY A 178 8.07 -1.70 -12.76
N ASN A 179 7.54 -2.28 -11.68
CA ASN A 179 6.11 -2.45 -11.44
C ASN A 179 5.33 -1.16 -11.68
N ALA A 180 4.19 -1.29 -12.35
CA ALA A 180 3.31 -0.18 -12.67
C ALA A 180 2.79 0.52 -11.41
N TYR A 181 2.95 1.84 -11.35
CA TYR A 181 2.23 2.71 -10.42
C TYR A 181 1.14 3.45 -11.18
N ARG A 182 -0.09 3.48 -10.63
CA ARG A 182 -1.26 4.05 -11.31
C ARG A 182 -2.04 4.97 -10.38
N LYS A 183 -2.62 6.02 -10.94
CA LYS A 183 -3.59 6.87 -10.24
C LYS A 183 -4.89 6.12 -9.99
N LEU A 184 -5.73 6.66 -9.10
CA LEU A 184 -7.03 6.09 -8.72
C LEU A 184 -7.99 5.85 -9.90
N ASP A 185 -7.96 6.74 -10.89
CA ASP A 185 -8.78 6.72 -12.10
C ASP A 185 -8.19 5.87 -13.24
N GLN A 186 -6.94 5.42 -13.11
CA GLN A 186 -6.24 4.59 -14.08
C GLN A 186 -6.36 3.09 -13.76
N SER A 187 -6.00 2.22 -14.71
CA SER A 187 -5.98 0.76 -14.53
C SER A 187 -4.56 0.20 -14.47
N TRP A 188 -4.36 -0.84 -13.65
CA TRP A 188 -3.14 -1.65 -13.66
C TRP A 188 -3.08 -2.57 -14.90
N PRO A 189 -1.88 -2.91 -15.39
CA PRO A 189 -1.72 -3.92 -16.44
C PRO A 189 -1.83 -5.35 -15.90
N ILE A 190 -2.10 -6.31 -16.78
CA ILE A 190 -2.00 -7.75 -16.47
C ILE A 190 -0.56 -8.29 -16.48
N TYR A 191 0.36 -7.49 -16.98
CA TYR A 191 1.76 -7.84 -17.16
C TYR A 191 2.60 -7.41 -15.95
N GLN A 192 3.53 -8.27 -15.52
CA GLN A 192 4.53 -7.98 -14.51
C GLN A 192 5.93 -8.14 -15.11
N PRO A 193 6.87 -7.19 -14.90
CA PRO A 193 8.23 -7.36 -15.39
C PRO A 193 8.92 -8.52 -14.67
N ILE A 194 9.75 -9.30 -15.37
CA ILE A 194 10.58 -10.33 -14.76
C ILE A 194 11.74 -9.68 -13.99
N ASP A 195 12.35 -8.63 -14.55
CA ASP A 195 13.38 -7.80 -13.93
C ASP A 195 12.92 -6.33 -13.95
N GLY A 196 12.36 -5.88 -12.83
CA GLY A 196 11.83 -4.53 -12.65
C GLY A 196 12.90 -3.44 -12.63
N THR A 197 14.20 -3.79 -12.55
CA THR A 197 15.28 -2.82 -12.72
C THR A 197 15.45 -2.40 -14.18
N LYS A 198 14.93 -3.18 -15.13
CA LYS A 198 15.09 -2.97 -16.58
C LYS A 198 13.77 -2.87 -17.34
N GLN A 199 12.84 -3.77 -17.08
CA GLN A 199 11.54 -3.84 -17.72
C GLN A 199 10.49 -3.05 -16.92
N GLY A 200 9.33 -2.82 -17.55
CA GLY A 200 8.26 -2.03 -16.96
C GLY A 200 8.47 -0.53 -17.11
N LYS A 201 7.46 0.24 -16.70
CA LYS A 201 7.40 1.70 -16.87
C LYS A 201 7.09 2.45 -15.59
N GLY A 202 7.06 1.77 -14.44
CA GLY A 202 6.78 2.42 -13.17
C GLY A 202 5.51 3.28 -13.22
N LYS A 203 5.65 4.56 -12.90
CA LYS A 203 4.54 5.54 -12.92
C LYS A 203 4.22 6.13 -14.31
N ASP A 204 5.05 5.87 -15.33
CA ASP A 204 4.87 6.40 -16.68
C ASP A 204 3.78 5.63 -17.44
N SER A 205 2.53 5.94 -17.12
CA SER A 205 1.36 5.34 -17.78
C SER A 205 1.33 5.63 -19.29
N SER A 206 1.82 6.80 -19.71
CA SER A 206 1.84 7.19 -21.13
C SER A 206 2.86 6.37 -21.92
N GLY A 207 4.08 6.22 -21.39
CA GLY A 207 5.09 5.36 -21.98
C GLY A 207 4.71 3.87 -21.93
N TRP A 208 3.92 3.43 -20.94
CA TRP A 208 3.39 2.07 -20.88
C TRP A 208 2.48 1.74 -22.06
N ASN A 209 1.59 2.65 -22.47
CA ASN A 209 0.67 2.39 -23.59
C ASN A 209 1.42 2.09 -24.91
N SER A 210 2.66 2.56 -25.05
CA SER A 210 3.53 2.20 -26.18
C SER A 210 4.30 0.89 -25.97
N GLU A 211 4.65 0.54 -24.72
CA GLU A 211 5.36 -0.69 -24.34
C GLU A 211 4.43 -1.91 -24.24
N GLU A 212 3.13 -1.70 -24.06
CA GLU A 212 2.14 -2.76 -23.83
C GLU A 212 2.11 -3.80 -24.95
N ASN A 213 2.28 -3.38 -26.21
CA ASN A 213 2.39 -4.30 -27.35
C ASN A 213 3.62 -5.21 -27.26
N THR A 214 4.74 -4.69 -26.75
CA THR A 214 5.95 -5.49 -26.49
C THR A 214 5.70 -6.52 -25.40
N ALA A 215 5.01 -6.13 -24.32
CA ALA A 215 4.65 -7.04 -23.24
C ALA A 215 3.65 -8.13 -23.70
N ALA A 216 2.63 -7.74 -24.48
CA ALA A 216 1.67 -8.67 -25.05
C ALA A 216 2.30 -9.67 -26.04
N GLY A 217 3.28 -9.23 -26.83
CA GLY A 217 4.04 -10.10 -27.73
C GLY A 217 4.98 -11.08 -27.00
N ASP A 218 5.58 -10.67 -25.88
CA ASP A 218 6.46 -11.54 -25.07
C ASP A 218 5.67 -12.53 -24.20
N ALA A 219 4.54 -12.09 -23.64
CA ALA A 219 3.73 -12.81 -22.66
C ALA A 219 2.22 -12.84 -23.03
N PRO A 220 1.84 -13.42 -24.18
CA PRO A 220 0.45 -13.43 -24.62
C PRO A 220 -0.46 -14.21 -23.65
N SER A 221 -1.72 -13.78 -23.53
CA SER A 221 -2.75 -14.58 -22.86
C SER A 221 -2.98 -15.88 -23.62
N VAL A 222 -3.28 -16.97 -22.91
CA VAL A 222 -3.58 -18.27 -23.54
C VAL A 222 -4.84 -18.17 -24.42
N SER A 223 -4.76 -18.61 -25.67
CA SER A 223 -5.92 -18.82 -26.55
C SER A 223 -6.17 -20.33 -26.69
N GLY A 224 -7.44 -20.75 -26.62
CA GLY A 224 -7.84 -22.16 -26.59
C GLY A 224 -7.54 -22.96 -27.88
N SER A 225 -6.95 -22.33 -28.89
CA SER A 225 -6.44 -22.97 -30.10
C SER A 225 -4.99 -23.40 -29.86
N GLY A 226 -4.76 -24.72 -29.68
CA GLY A 226 -3.52 -25.36 -29.26
C GLY A 226 -2.28 -25.24 -30.17
N THR A 227 -2.05 -24.10 -30.80
CA THR A 227 -0.74 -23.70 -31.32
C THR A 227 -0.09 -22.83 -30.27
N SER A 228 0.70 -23.43 -29.37
CA SER A 228 1.64 -22.64 -28.58
C SER A 228 2.59 -21.96 -29.57
N ASP A 229 2.47 -20.65 -29.73
CA ASP A 229 3.37 -19.89 -30.58
C ASP A 229 4.81 -20.15 -30.16
N THR A 230 5.60 -20.73 -31.06
CA THR A 230 7.06 -20.87 -30.92
C THR A 230 7.79 -19.52 -30.80
N ALA A 231 7.06 -18.39 -30.86
CA ALA A 231 7.56 -17.03 -30.75
C ALA A 231 7.45 -16.43 -29.32
N SER A 232 6.53 -16.89 -28.46
CA SER A 232 6.42 -16.37 -27.09
C SER A 232 7.44 -17.06 -26.19
N LYS A 233 8.14 -16.27 -25.35
CA LYS A 233 9.23 -16.82 -24.52
C LYS A 233 9.17 -16.39 -23.06
N PHE A 234 8.24 -15.52 -22.66
CA PHE A 234 8.16 -14.99 -21.30
C PHE A 234 9.54 -14.57 -20.78
N THR A 235 10.27 -13.79 -21.59
CA THR A 235 11.67 -13.41 -21.31
C THR A 235 11.78 -12.09 -20.59
N LYS A 236 10.75 -11.24 -20.68
CA LYS A 236 10.73 -9.88 -20.14
C LYS A 236 9.56 -9.68 -19.19
N TYR A 237 8.42 -10.27 -19.48
CA TYR A 237 7.18 -10.09 -18.74
C TYR A 237 6.52 -11.44 -18.40
N LEU A 238 5.80 -11.44 -17.29
CA LEU A 238 4.85 -12.47 -16.90
C LEU A 238 3.44 -11.95 -17.18
N ASN A 239 2.58 -12.77 -17.77
CA ASN A 239 1.15 -12.50 -17.81
C ASN A 239 0.49 -13.09 -16.57
N THR A 240 -0.12 -12.24 -15.76
CA THR A 240 -0.65 -12.61 -14.44
C THR A 240 -2.16 -12.46 -14.34
N LYS A 241 -2.90 -12.36 -15.46
CA LYS A 241 -4.35 -12.15 -15.45
C LYS A 241 -5.10 -13.12 -14.53
N GLN A 242 -4.88 -14.42 -14.68
CA GLN A 242 -5.56 -15.43 -13.86
C GLN A 242 -5.17 -15.33 -12.39
N ALA A 243 -3.92 -14.97 -12.09
CA ALA A 243 -3.47 -14.74 -10.72
C ALA A 243 -4.14 -13.50 -10.12
N LEU A 244 -4.28 -12.42 -10.89
CA LEU A 244 -4.99 -11.21 -10.52
C LEU A 244 -6.48 -11.50 -10.25
N GLU A 245 -7.15 -12.25 -11.12
CA GLU A 245 -8.54 -12.69 -10.88
C GLU A 245 -8.67 -13.50 -9.59
N SER A 246 -7.72 -14.40 -9.31
CA SER A 246 -7.74 -15.25 -8.12
C SER A 246 -7.64 -14.48 -6.80
N ILE A 247 -6.99 -13.32 -6.80
CA ILE A 247 -6.90 -12.42 -5.63
C ILE A 247 -8.03 -11.37 -5.60
N GLY A 248 -8.96 -11.44 -6.55
CA GLY A 248 -10.16 -10.60 -6.60
C GLY A 248 -10.04 -9.32 -7.42
N ILE A 249 -9.09 -9.20 -8.36
CA ILE A 249 -9.08 -8.10 -9.33
C ILE A 249 -10.24 -8.27 -10.30
N LEU A 250 -11.02 -7.21 -10.47
CA LEU A 250 -12.16 -7.17 -11.39
C LEU A 250 -11.74 -6.69 -12.78
N PHE A 251 -12.34 -7.28 -13.80
CA PHE A 251 -12.00 -7.04 -15.20
C PHE A 251 -13.23 -6.63 -16.00
N ASP A 252 -13.01 -5.77 -16.99
CA ASP A 252 -13.88 -5.61 -18.14
C ASP A 252 -13.20 -6.36 -19.31
N ASP A 253 -13.58 -7.62 -19.49
CA ASP A 253 -12.92 -8.61 -20.36
C ASP A 253 -11.43 -8.86 -19.99
N GLN A 254 -10.48 -8.27 -20.72
CA GLN A 254 -9.04 -8.42 -20.47
C GLN A 254 -8.46 -7.29 -19.62
N THR A 255 -9.16 -6.16 -19.53
CA THR A 255 -8.64 -4.94 -18.89
C THR A 255 -9.10 -4.89 -17.44
N PRO A 256 -8.19 -4.83 -16.45
CA PRO A 256 -8.57 -4.56 -15.07
C PRO A 256 -9.36 -3.25 -14.98
N ARG A 257 -10.42 -3.22 -14.16
CA ARG A 257 -11.08 -1.96 -13.78
C ARG A 257 -10.09 -1.05 -13.06
N ASN A 258 -10.40 0.25 -13.03
CA ASN A 258 -9.54 1.26 -12.41
C ASN A 258 -9.18 0.94 -10.95
N VAL A 259 -8.08 1.52 -10.47
CA VAL A 259 -7.54 1.27 -9.13
C VAL A 259 -8.58 1.50 -8.05
N ILE A 260 -9.37 2.59 -8.12
CA ILE A 260 -10.38 2.89 -7.09
C ILE A 260 -11.48 1.81 -6.98
N THR A 261 -11.86 1.18 -8.09
CA THR A 261 -12.78 0.04 -8.07
C THR A 261 -12.16 -1.17 -7.36
N GLN A 262 -10.88 -1.47 -7.65
CA GLN A 262 -10.17 -2.58 -7.01
C GLN A 262 -10.02 -2.35 -5.50
N LEU A 263 -9.67 -1.14 -5.10
CA LEU A 263 -9.56 -0.74 -3.69
C LEU A 263 -10.91 -0.93 -2.97
N TYR A 264 -12.01 -0.47 -3.57
CA TYR A 264 -13.34 -0.66 -2.98
C TYR A 264 -13.68 -2.15 -2.84
N TYR A 265 -13.54 -2.94 -3.90
CA TYR A 265 -13.88 -4.37 -3.89
C TYR A 265 -13.02 -5.20 -2.93
N ALA A 266 -11.74 -4.83 -2.78
CA ALA A 266 -10.83 -5.45 -1.83
C ALA A 266 -11.14 -5.02 -0.39
N SER A 267 -11.53 -3.76 -0.15
CA SER A 267 -11.82 -3.20 1.18
C SER A 267 -13.04 -3.80 1.87
N THR A 268 -13.93 -4.48 1.14
CA THR A 268 -15.13 -5.13 1.68
C THR A 268 -14.97 -6.65 1.73
N SER A 269 -13.97 -7.15 2.46
CA SER A 269 -13.58 -8.58 2.41
C SER A 269 -13.60 -9.35 3.73
N LYS A 270 -13.66 -8.67 4.88
CA LYS A 270 -13.69 -9.29 6.21
C LYS A 270 -14.69 -8.58 7.11
N LEU A 271 -15.39 -9.31 7.97
CA LEU A 271 -16.46 -8.78 8.80
C LEU A 271 -16.32 -9.25 10.26
N ALA A 272 -16.52 -8.35 11.23
CA ALA A 272 -16.65 -8.66 12.65
C ALA A 272 -17.86 -7.95 13.26
N VAL A 273 -18.48 -8.55 14.28
CA VAL A 273 -19.74 -8.07 14.85
C VAL A 273 -19.67 -8.03 16.37
N THR A 274 -20.00 -6.86 16.92
CA THR A 274 -20.17 -6.62 18.35
C THR A 274 -21.64 -6.35 18.67
N ASN A 275 -21.97 -6.17 19.94
CA ASN A 275 -23.32 -5.79 20.34
C ASN A 275 -23.84 -4.51 19.67
N ASN A 276 -22.96 -3.52 19.43
CA ASN A 276 -23.36 -2.22 18.88
C ASN A 276 -22.91 -1.99 17.43
N HIS A 277 -21.80 -2.59 17.01
CA HIS A 277 -21.18 -2.28 15.72
C HIS A 277 -20.95 -3.51 14.86
N ILE A 278 -21.02 -3.32 13.54
CA ILE A 278 -20.48 -4.21 12.53
C ILE A 278 -19.27 -3.50 11.92
N VAL A 279 -18.11 -4.15 11.90
CA VAL A 279 -16.89 -3.58 11.30
C VAL A 279 -16.46 -4.39 10.10
N VAL A 280 -16.15 -3.68 9.02
CA VAL A 280 -15.73 -4.29 7.74
C VAL A 280 -14.37 -3.74 7.35
N MET A 281 -13.44 -4.65 7.07
CA MET A 281 -12.09 -4.36 6.62
C MET A 281 -11.76 -5.13 5.33
N GLY A 282 -10.64 -4.75 4.70
CA GLY A 282 -10.19 -5.39 3.48
C GLY A 282 -9.50 -6.73 3.68
N ASN A 283 -8.86 -7.19 2.61
CA ASN A 283 -8.12 -8.45 2.59
C ASN A 283 -6.60 -8.22 2.70
N SER A 284 -5.83 -9.31 2.65
CA SER A 284 -4.37 -9.30 2.78
C SER A 284 -3.63 -9.18 1.44
N PHE A 285 -4.34 -9.13 0.32
CA PHE A 285 -3.75 -9.09 -1.03
C PHE A 285 -3.53 -7.66 -1.54
N LEU A 286 -4.44 -6.74 -1.23
CA LEU A 286 -4.35 -5.34 -1.62
C LEU A 286 -4.41 -4.41 -0.41
N PRO A 287 -3.67 -3.27 -0.43
CA PRO A 287 -3.77 -2.27 0.62
C PRO A 287 -5.20 -1.73 0.76
N SER A 288 -5.68 -1.62 1.99
CA SER A 288 -6.94 -0.97 2.33
C SER A 288 -6.68 0.43 2.85
N LEU A 289 -7.31 1.45 2.25
CA LEU A 289 -7.17 2.86 2.64
C LEU A 289 -8.21 3.30 3.68
N TRP A 290 -9.26 2.49 3.88
CA TRP A 290 -10.36 2.77 4.78
C TRP A 290 -10.99 1.48 5.33
N TYR A 291 -11.82 1.63 6.35
CA TYR A 291 -12.64 0.57 6.96
C TYR A 291 -14.02 1.11 7.35
N TRP A 292 -15.04 0.25 7.46
CA TRP A 292 -16.38 0.67 7.90
C TRP A 292 -16.60 0.35 9.36
N VAL A 293 -17.23 1.28 10.09
CA VAL A 293 -17.87 1.03 11.38
C VAL A 293 -19.35 1.35 11.18
N VAL A 294 -20.17 0.32 11.16
CA VAL A 294 -21.62 0.43 10.95
C VAL A 294 -22.31 0.26 12.30
N GLU A 295 -23.07 1.27 12.70
CA GLU A 295 -23.96 1.19 13.85
C GLU A 295 -25.08 0.19 13.57
N ARG A 296 -25.28 -0.82 14.42
CA ARG A 296 -26.36 -1.80 14.25
C ARG A 296 -27.75 -1.17 14.38
N SER A 297 -27.81 -0.01 15.02
CA SER A 297 -29.00 0.83 15.15
C SER A 297 -29.30 1.70 13.91
N ALA A 298 -28.41 1.70 12.91
CA ALA A 298 -28.62 2.46 11.67
C ALA A 298 -29.99 2.15 11.05
N GLN A 299 -30.62 3.19 10.50
CA GLN A 299 -31.91 3.10 9.85
C GLN A 299 -31.83 2.24 8.59
N GLU A 300 -32.95 1.62 8.22
CA GLU A 300 -33.08 0.92 6.95
C GLU A 300 -32.83 1.91 5.79
N ASN A 301 -32.04 1.50 4.80
CA ASN A 301 -31.57 2.33 3.68
C ASN A 301 -30.57 3.45 4.04
N ALA A 302 -30.02 3.47 5.26
CA ALA A 302 -28.92 4.39 5.57
C ALA A 302 -27.64 4.05 4.79
N SER A 303 -26.94 5.09 4.32
CA SER A 303 -25.67 4.97 3.62
C SER A 303 -24.52 5.01 4.63
N ASN A 304 -23.90 3.87 4.91
CA ASN A 304 -22.86 3.78 5.94
C ASN A 304 -21.49 4.10 5.33
N LYS A 305 -20.86 5.19 5.82
CA LYS A 305 -19.60 5.71 5.30
C LYS A 305 -18.39 5.10 6.03
N PRO A 306 -17.27 4.85 5.32
CA PRO A 306 -16.05 4.35 5.93
C PRO A 306 -15.19 5.47 6.54
N THR A 307 -14.26 5.06 7.39
CA THR A 307 -13.21 5.89 8.01
C THR A 307 -11.87 5.63 7.33
N TRP A 308 -11.17 6.69 6.93
CA TRP A 308 -9.83 6.61 6.34
C TRP A 308 -8.76 6.24 7.37
N PHE A 309 -7.86 5.31 7.04
CA PHE A 309 -6.72 4.97 7.90
C PHE A 309 -5.77 6.15 8.12
N ALA A 310 -5.66 7.04 7.12
CA ALA A 310 -4.93 8.30 7.22
C ALA A 310 -5.40 9.22 8.37
N ASN A 311 -6.61 9.00 8.90
CA ASN A 311 -7.17 9.72 10.05
C ASN A 311 -7.17 8.89 11.35
N THR A 312 -6.76 7.63 11.31
CA THR A 312 -6.77 6.71 12.45
C THR A 312 -5.37 6.62 13.04
N ASN A 313 -5.10 7.46 14.04
CA ASN A 313 -3.84 7.45 14.77
C ASN A 313 -3.72 6.16 15.59
N LEU A 314 -2.78 5.29 15.20
CA LEU A 314 -2.40 4.13 16.00
C LEU A 314 -1.29 4.50 16.97
N ASP A 315 -1.28 3.81 18.11
CA ASP A 315 -0.09 3.69 18.94
C ASP A 315 0.83 2.63 18.31
N TRP A 316 2.04 3.04 17.96
CA TRP A 316 3.06 2.18 17.31
C TRP A 316 3.97 1.49 18.34
N GLY A 317 3.73 1.68 19.63
CA GLY A 317 4.56 1.26 20.75
C GLY A 317 5.26 2.44 21.42
N GLU A 318 5.97 3.25 20.63
CA GLU A 318 6.65 4.48 21.07
C GLU A 318 6.44 5.60 20.03
N ASP A 319 6.42 6.86 20.48
CA ASP A 319 6.24 8.03 19.59
C ASP A 319 7.27 8.09 18.46
N LYS A 320 8.51 7.66 18.73
CA LYS A 320 9.56 7.66 17.70
C LYS A 320 9.27 6.66 16.59
N GLN A 321 8.67 5.51 16.90
CA GLN A 321 8.25 4.54 15.88
C GLN A 321 7.18 5.14 14.95
N LYS A 322 6.24 5.92 15.50
CA LYS A 322 5.28 6.69 14.71
C LYS A 322 5.98 7.73 13.82
N GLN A 323 6.92 8.48 14.38
CA GLN A 323 7.71 9.48 13.62
C GLN A 323 8.50 8.85 12.48
N PHE A 324 9.11 7.68 12.65
CA PHE A 324 9.79 6.95 11.58
C PHE A 324 8.87 6.69 10.38
N VAL A 325 7.63 6.27 10.65
CA VAL A 325 6.64 6.05 9.60
C VAL A 325 6.28 7.38 8.94
N GLU A 326 5.90 8.38 9.73
CA GLU A 326 5.37 9.66 9.25
C GLU A 326 6.39 10.51 8.49
N ASN A 327 7.63 10.56 8.97
CA ASN A 327 8.71 11.33 8.33
C ASN A 327 9.04 10.82 6.92
N GLN A 328 8.79 9.54 6.64
CA GLN A 328 9.01 8.94 5.32
C GLN A 328 7.77 9.02 4.41
N LEU A 329 6.57 9.34 4.92
CA LEU A 329 5.34 9.46 4.12
C LEU A 329 5.41 10.60 3.08
N GLY A 330 6.30 11.58 3.28
CA GLY A 330 6.57 12.63 2.30
C GLY A 330 7.26 13.86 2.88
N TYR A 331 7.58 14.81 2.00
CA TYR A 331 8.26 16.04 2.37
C TYR A 331 7.27 17.03 2.98
N LYS A 332 7.55 17.51 4.20
CA LYS A 332 6.75 18.52 4.91
C LYS A 332 7.48 19.84 4.89
N GLU A 333 6.99 20.76 4.06
CA GLU A 333 7.54 22.11 3.93
C GLU A 333 6.40 23.07 3.53
N THR A 334 6.47 24.30 4.03
CA THR A 334 5.45 25.33 3.83
C THR A 334 5.67 26.18 2.58
N THR A 335 6.85 26.08 1.97
CA THR A 335 7.27 26.94 0.86
C THR A 335 6.89 26.43 -0.54
N SER A 336 6.52 25.15 -0.70
CA SER A 336 6.07 24.61 -1.99
C SER A 336 4.54 24.64 -2.13
N THR A 337 4.05 25.29 -3.19
CA THR A 337 2.60 25.54 -3.38
C THR A 337 1.80 24.30 -3.78
N ASN A 338 2.41 23.29 -4.40
CA ASN A 338 1.70 22.10 -4.94
C ASN A 338 2.33 20.77 -4.50
N SER A 339 3.13 20.77 -3.42
CA SER A 339 3.74 19.57 -2.85
C SER A 339 2.84 18.96 -1.77
N HIS A 340 1.75 18.33 -2.21
CA HIS A 340 0.77 17.70 -1.32
C HIS A 340 0.99 16.19 -1.24
N ASN A 341 1.27 15.72 -0.03
CA ASN A 341 1.47 14.33 0.33
C ASN A 341 0.86 14.10 1.73
N PHE A 342 0.77 12.84 2.18
CA PHE A 342 0.16 12.52 3.48
C PHE A 342 0.84 13.26 4.63
N HIS A 343 2.18 13.30 4.67
CA HIS A 343 2.92 13.99 5.73
C HIS A 343 2.69 15.52 5.72
N SER A 344 2.76 16.17 4.55
CA SER A 344 2.56 17.62 4.43
C SER A 344 1.14 18.06 4.77
N LYS A 345 0.15 17.19 4.57
CA LYS A 345 -1.24 17.39 4.98
C LYS A 345 -1.56 16.88 6.39
N SER A 346 -0.55 16.47 7.16
CA SER A 346 -0.66 16.01 8.55
C SER A 346 -1.58 14.80 8.75
N PHE A 347 -1.57 13.90 7.76
CA PHE A 347 -2.15 12.56 7.88
C PHE A 347 -1.12 11.57 8.42
N THR A 348 -1.60 10.48 9.01
CA THR A 348 -0.76 9.34 9.44
C THR A 348 -0.72 8.24 8.35
N GLN A 349 -0.20 7.06 8.68
CA GLN A 349 -0.12 5.91 7.77
C GLN A 349 -1.45 5.66 7.02
N PRO A 350 -1.45 5.72 5.67
CA PRO A 350 -2.69 5.77 4.91
C PRO A 350 -3.28 4.42 4.53
N ALA A 351 -2.51 3.32 4.60
CA ALA A 351 -2.98 2.02 4.13
C ALA A 351 -2.34 0.82 4.84
N TYR A 352 -3.09 -0.28 4.93
CA TYR A 352 -2.65 -1.53 5.55
C TYR A 352 -3.06 -2.74 4.70
N LEU A 353 -2.22 -3.77 4.70
CA LEU A 353 -2.52 -5.12 4.22
C LEU A 353 -3.11 -5.89 5.41
N ILE A 354 -4.45 -5.94 5.49
CA ILE A 354 -5.17 -6.44 6.67
C ILE A 354 -5.11 -7.97 6.69
N SER A 355 -4.63 -8.54 7.80
CA SER A 355 -4.62 -9.99 8.02
C SER A 355 -6.03 -10.52 8.30
N GLY A 356 -6.79 -9.79 9.11
CA GLY A 356 -8.17 -10.12 9.46
C GLY A 356 -8.69 -9.22 10.57
N ILE A 357 -9.96 -9.40 10.89
CA ILE A 357 -10.64 -8.75 12.01
C ILE A 357 -11.56 -9.78 12.69
N ASP A 358 -11.62 -9.75 14.00
CA ASP A 358 -12.49 -10.58 14.82
C ASP A 358 -12.99 -9.82 16.05
N SER A 359 -13.90 -10.41 16.82
CA SER A 359 -14.49 -9.82 18.01
C SER A 359 -14.50 -10.79 19.20
N VAL A 360 -14.07 -10.31 20.37
CA VAL A 360 -14.15 -11.05 21.64
C VAL A 360 -14.64 -10.09 22.72
N ASN A 361 -15.71 -10.45 23.44
CA ASN A 361 -16.26 -9.65 24.55
C ASN A 361 -16.50 -8.18 24.17
N ASP A 362 -17.19 -7.94 23.05
CA ASP A 362 -17.43 -6.61 22.46
C ASP A 362 -16.19 -5.78 22.09
N GLN A 363 -14.99 -6.35 22.17
CA GLN A 363 -13.76 -5.74 21.65
C GLN A 363 -13.48 -6.26 20.25
N LEU A 364 -13.02 -5.38 19.37
CA LEU A 364 -12.54 -5.73 18.04
C LEU A 364 -11.03 -5.93 18.07
N ILE A 365 -10.55 -6.99 17.45
CA ILE A 365 -9.14 -7.31 17.29
C ILE A 365 -8.84 -7.29 15.80
N PHE A 366 -7.87 -6.48 15.38
CA PHE A 366 -7.38 -6.47 14.01
C PHE A 366 -5.86 -6.59 14.00
N SER A 367 -5.32 -7.11 12.90
CA SER A 367 -3.89 -7.12 12.64
C SER A 367 -3.63 -6.98 11.14
N GLY A 368 -2.42 -6.61 10.78
CA GLY A 368 -2.01 -6.45 9.39
C GLY A 368 -0.62 -5.88 9.29
N PHE A 369 -0.08 -5.90 8.08
CA PHE A 369 1.15 -5.18 7.80
C PHE A 369 0.82 -3.74 7.38
N LYS A 370 1.64 -2.79 7.84
CA LYS A 370 1.71 -1.46 7.22
C LYS A 370 2.05 -1.64 5.73
N ALA A 371 1.23 -1.11 4.83
CA ALA A 371 1.62 -1.05 3.41
C ALA A 371 2.65 0.06 3.22
N GLY A 372 3.73 -0.20 2.48
CA GLY A 372 4.78 0.80 2.29
C GLY A 372 4.22 2.07 1.65
N SER A 373 4.51 3.23 2.22
CA SER A 373 4.03 4.52 1.70
C SER A 373 5.14 5.55 1.86
N VAL A 374 5.46 6.26 0.78
CA VAL A 374 6.53 7.26 0.74
C VAL A 374 6.20 8.43 -0.16
N GLY A 375 6.98 9.51 -0.04
CA GLY A 375 6.95 10.61 -1.00
C GLY A 375 7.60 10.25 -2.34
N TYR A 376 7.18 10.86 -3.43
CA TYR A 376 7.86 10.79 -4.73
C TYR A 376 7.86 12.13 -5.45
N ASP A 377 8.89 12.38 -6.24
CA ASP A 377 9.04 13.62 -6.99
C ASP A 377 8.32 13.55 -8.35
N SER A 378 7.28 14.38 -8.50
CA SER A 378 6.47 14.51 -9.70
C SER A 378 6.84 15.75 -10.52
N SER A 379 7.94 16.42 -10.20
CA SER A 379 8.36 17.65 -10.86
C SER A 379 8.56 17.44 -12.36
N SER A 380 7.97 18.32 -13.17
CA SER A 380 8.10 18.34 -14.63
C SER A 380 8.72 19.67 -15.07
N SER A 381 9.85 19.62 -15.77
CA SER A 381 10.49 20.82 -16.32
C SER A 381 9.94 21.14 -17.71
N SER A 382 9.27 22.29 -17.86
CA SER A 382 9.07 22.94 -19.16
C SER A 382 10.30 23.81 -19.45
N SER A 383 11.17 23.34 -20.34
CA SER A 383 12.25 24.07 -21.04
C SER A 383 12.60 25.48 -20.53
N SER A 384 13.36 25.57 -19.42
CA SER A 384 14.24 26.72 -19.05
C SER A 384 14.75 26.67 -17.60
N SER A 385 14.20 25.84 -16.72
CA SER A 385 14.73 25.61 -15.36
C SER A 385 15.44 24.25 -15.24
N SER A 386 16.56 24.21 -14.51
CA SER A 386 17.24 22.96 -14.14
C SER A 386 16.25 22.05 -13.41
N SER A 387 16.02 20.84 -13.94
CA SER A 387 15.11 19.86 -13.34
C SER A 387 15.59 19.44 -11.95
N SER A 388 14.65 19.17 -11.03
CA SER A 388 14.99 18.61 -9.71
C SER A 388 15.84 17.35 -9.85
N SER A 389 16.84 17.23 -8.98
CA SER A 389 17.78 16.09 -8.98
C SER A 389 17.09 14.74 -8.73
N THR A 390 15.92 14.75 -8.09
CA THR A 390 15.14 13.57 -7.70
C THR A 390 13.95 13.28 -8.62
N LYS A 391 13.84 13.96 -9.76
CA LYS A 391 12.72 13.79 -10.70
C LYS A 391 12.45 12.33 -11.01
N ASP A 392 11.17 11.95 -10.99
CA ASP A 392 10.68 10.60 -11.28
C ASP A 392 11.24 9.52 -10.32
N GLN A 393 11.55 9.90 -9.09
CA GLN A 393 12.07 9.01 -8.04
C GLN A 393 11.18 9.00 -6.80
N ALA A 394 11.02 7.82 -6.20
CA ALA A 394 10.50 7.67 -4.85
C ALA A 394 11.59 8.03 -3.82
N LEU A 395 11.18 8.62 -2.70
CA LEU A 395 12.08 9.09 -1.64
C LEU A 395 11.93 8.20 -0.41
N ALA A 396 12.77 7.16 -0.34
CA ALA A 396 12.69 6.10 0.65
C ALA A 396 14.11 5.69 1.10
N TRP A 397 14.24 5.21 2.34
CA TRP A 397 15.53 4.77 2.88
C TRP A 397 15.35 3.73 3.99
N SER A 398 16.44 3.01 4.29
CA SER A 398 16.51 2.08 5.42
C SER A 398 16.57 2.85 6.74
N THR A 399 15.78 2.39 7.71
CA THR A 399 15.69 2.95 9.08
C THR A 399 16.19 1.96 10.13
N THR A 400 17.00 0.98 9.72
CA THR A 400 17.55 -0.04 10.61
C THR A 400 18.51 0.58 11.62
N THR A 401 18.30 0.25 12.89
CA THR A 401 19.04 0.71 14.06
C THR A 401 20.55 0.51 13.94
N SER A 402 21.35 1.53 14.31
CA SER A 402 22.82 1.48 14.22
C SER A 402 23.46 0.41 15.12
N LEU A 403 24.65 -0.04 14.74
CA LEU A 403 25.39 -1.09 15.45
C LEU A 403 25.83 -0.70 16.86
N ASP A 404 26.06 0.59 17.10
CA ASP A 404 26.43 1.12 18.42
C ASP A 404 25.25 1.28 19.38
N SER A 405 24.00 1.19 18.88
CA SER A 405 22.78 1.40 19.66
C SER A 405 22.78 0.59 20.95
N LYS A 406 22.30 1.17 22.04
CA LYS A 406 22.08 0.41 23.28
C LYS A 406 21.17 -0.79 22.99
N THR A 407 21.50 -1.93 23.59
CA THR A 407 20.72 -3.17 23.54
C THR A 407 19.44 -3.02 24.36
N GLY A 408 18.45 -3.86 24.09
CA GLY A 408 17.13 -3.80 24.72
C GLY A 408 16.10 -3.11 23.83
N TYR A 409 14.92 -3.74 23.70
CA TYR A 409 13.91 -3.40 22.70
C TYR A 409 13.60 -1.91 22.59
N LYS A 410 13.34 -1.23 23.73
CA LYS A 410 12.99 0.20 23.74
C LYS A 410 14.12 1.07 23.15
N ASP A 411 15.37 0.83 23.52
CA ASP A 411 16.51 1.58 22.98
C ASP A 411 16.72 1.29 21.49
N LEU A 412 16.49 0.04 21.05
CA LEU A 412 16.60 -0.34 19.64
C LEU A 412 15.56 0.38 18.77
N VAL A 413 14.29 0.38 19.17
CA VAL A 413 13.19 0.98 18.39
C VAL A 413 13.10 2.50 18.53
N THR A 414 13.82 3.09 19.49
CA THR A 414 13.90 4.54 19.69
C THR A 414 15.27 5.14 19.33
N ASN A 415 16.11 4.41 18.60
CA ASN A 415 17.35 4.97 18.05
C ASN A 415 17.04 6.03 16.97
N ASP A 416 17.87 7.07 16.82
CA ASP A 416 17.66 8.16 15.85
C ASP A 416 18.15 7.84 14.42
N THR A 417 18.74 6.66 14.21
CA THR A 417 19.32 6.23 12.94
C THR A 417 18.27 6.19 11.84
N GLY A 418 18.40 7.11 10.88
CA GLY A 418 17.52 7.17 9.72
C GLY A 418 16.19 7.87 10.00
N LEU A 419 16.03 8.59 11.12
CA LEU A 419 14.74 9.17 11.51
C LEU A 419 14.19 10.19 10.49
N ASN A 420 15.06 11.02 9.92
CA ASN A 420 14.64 12.10 9.02
C ASN A 420 15.19 11.95 7.60
N GLY A 421 16.01 10.95 7.33
CA GLY A 421 16.64 10.76 6.02
C GLY A 421 17.67 9.64 5.96
N PRO A 422 18.25 9.38 4.77
CA PRO A 422 19.16 8.26 4.55
C PRO A 422 20.43 8.29 5.40
N ILE A 423 20.88 7.11 5.86
CA ILE A 423 22.10 6.93 6.65
C ILE A 423 22.76 5.57 6.45
N ASN A 424 21.99 4.50 6.21
CA ASN A 424 22.52 3.16 5.96
C ASN A 424 23.07 3.04 4.53
N GLY A 425 23.93 2.05 4.30
CA GLY A 425 24.75 1.94 3.11
C GLY A 425 25.58 0.66 3.11
N SER A 426 26.90 0.78 2.97
CA SER A 426 27.84 -0.35 3.10
C SER A 426 29.11 0.12 3.81
N PHE A 427 29.48 -0.57 4.88
CA PHE A 427 30.55 -0.20 5.80
C PHE A 427 31.43 -1.41 6.09
N SER A 428 32.73 -1.29 5.83
CA SER A 428 33.71 -2.30 6.24
C SER A 428 34.06 -2.12 7.72
N ILE A 429 34.02 -3.21 8.49
CA ILE A 429 34.27 -3.22 9.93
C ILE A 429 35.26 -4.35 10.21
N GLN A 430 36.51 -3.97 10.50
CA GLN A 430 37.61 -4.94 10.65
C GLN A 430 37.72 -5.86 9.42
N ASP A 431 37.51 -7.16 9.59
CA ASP A 431 37.54 -8.22 8.57
C ASP A 431 36.14 -8.60 8.04
N THR A 432 35.09 -7.93 8.51
CA THR A 432 33.71 -8.11 8.07
C THR A 432 33.12 -6.82 7.48
N PHE A 433 31.82 -6.84 7.19
CA PHE A 433 31.07 -5.67 6.73
C PHE A 433 29.69 -5.62 7.37
N SER A 434 29.06 -4.45 7.29
CA SER A 434 27.66 -4.26 7.60
C SER A 434 27.04 -3.27 6.61
N PHE A 435 25.76 -3.44 6.32
CA PHE A 435 25.00 -2.43 5.58
C PHE A 435 24.43 -1.33 6.50
N VAL A 436 24.45 -1.56 7.80
CA VAL A 436 23.96 -0.63 8.83
C VAL A 436 25.09 0.29 9.28
N VAL A 437 24.76 1.56 9.52
CA VAL A 437 25.73 2.54 10.00
C VAL A 437 26.32 2.11 11.35
N PRO A 438 27.66 2.14 11.53
CA PRO A 438 28.26 1.70 12.78
C PRO A 438 28.00 2.62 13.97
N TYR A 439 27.72 3.90 13.72
CA TYR A 439 27.67 4.95 14.74
C TYR A 439 26.42 5.82 14.63
N SER A 440 25.89 6.23 15.78
CA SER A 440 24.79 7.19 15.95
C SER A 440 25.12 8.23 17.03
N GLY A 441 24.32 9.28 17.14
CA GLY A 441 24.56 10.35 18.11
C GLY A 441 25.87 11.10 17.85
N ASN A 442 26.77 11.11 18.83
CA ASN A 442 28.07 11.79 18.73
C ASN A 442 29.24 10.83 18.44
N HIS A 443 28.97 9.54 18.25
CA HIS A 443 30.03 8.54 18.16
C HIS A 443 30.74 8.51 16.81
N THR A 444 32.04 8.23 16.84
CA THR A 444 32.91 8.04 15.69
C THR A 444 33.99 7.03 16.05
N ASN A 445 34.71 6.50 15.04
CA ASN A 445 35.82 5.58 15.29
C ASN A 445 36.98 6.20 16.08
N THR A 446 37.11 7.53 16.10
CA THR A 446 38.18 8.25 16.80
C THR A 446 37.74 8.83 18.14
N GLY A 447 36.54 8.51 18.63
CA GLY A 447 35.94 9.07 19.84
C GLY A 447 34.61 9.76 19.54
N THR A 448 34.47 11.03 19.89
CA THR A 448 33.22 11.78 19.71
C THR A 448 33.38 12.96 18.75
N SER A 449 32.43 13.13 17.84
CA SER A 449 32.26 14.33 16.99
C SER A 449 30.98 15.10 17.37
N GLY A 450 30.60 16.09 16.55
CA GLY A 450 29.26 16.66 16.63
C GLY A 450 28.17 15.61 16.33
N THR A 451 26.93 15.95 16.67
CA THR A 451 25.79 15.05 16.56
C THR A 451 25.44 14.78 15.10
N ILE A 452 25.42 13.50 14.73
CA ILE A 452 25.02 13.02 13.40
C ILE A 452 23.58 13.45 13.10
N LYS A 453 23.38 14.15 11.99
CA LYS A 453 22.06 14.56 11.49
C LYS A 453 21.68 13.84 10.20
N THR A 454 20.41 13.49 10.10
CA THR A 454 19.76 13.03 8.86
C THR A 454 18.79 14.12 8.37
N ALA A 455 18.62 14.24 7.06
CA ALA A 455 17.67 15.19 6.45
C ALA A 455 16.96 14.55 5.26
N TYR A 456 15.73 15.00 5.02
CA TYR A 456 14.89 14.49 3.93
C TYR A 456 15.57 14.79 2.59
N PRO A 457 15.57 13.86 1.60
CA PRO A 457 16.35 14.01 0.37
C PRO A 457 15.72 14.97 -0.65
N VAL A 458 15.57 16.22 -0.24
CA VAL A 458 15.17 17.35 -1.09
C VAL A 458 16.22 18.44 -0.90
N LYS A 459 16.84 18.86 -2.00
CA LYS A 459 17.85 19.92 -1.96
C LYS A 459 17.19 21.23 -1.51
N LYS A 460 17.79 21.92 -0.55
CA LYS A 460 17.26 23.17 0.03
C LYS A 460 16.94 24.23 -1.03
N ASP A 461 17.79 24.35 -2.06
CA ASP A 461 17.61 25.31 -3.16
C ASP A 461 16.41 24.98 -4.06
N GLU A 462 15.92 23.74 -4.00
CA GLU A 462 14.79 23.23 -4.79
C GLU A 462 13.50 23.16 -3.95
N ALA A 463 13.55 23.50 -2.66
CA ALA A 463 12.45 23.28 -1.72
C ALA A 463 11.12 23.95 -2.12
N SER A 464 11.16 25.10 -2.78
CA SER A 464 9.96 25.84 -3.24
C SER A 464 9.43 25.37 -4.60
N THR A 465 10.26 24.70 -5.40
CA THR A 465 9.93 24.31 -6.78
C THR A 465 9.65 22.81 -6.94
N VAL A 466 10.10 21.99 -5.98
CA VAL A 466 9.88 20.55 -5.96
C VAL A 466 8.41 20.21 -5.69
N LYS A 467 7.93 19.13 -6.29
CA LYS A 467 6.60 18.55 -6.07
C LYS A 467 6.71 17.14 -5.52
N ILE A 468 6.65 17.01 -4.20
CA ILE A 468 6.64 15.70 -3.53
C ILE A 468 5.20 15.27 -3.24
N ASN A 469 4.71 14.28 -4.00
CA ASN A 469 3.40 13.65 -3.82
C ASN A 469 3.53 12.28 -3.15
N SER A 470 2.42 11.60 -2.86
CA SER A 470 2.43 10.30 -2.16
C SER A 470 2.27 9.11 -3.10
N LEU A 471 2.92 8.01 -2.76
CA LEU A 471 2.67 6.70 -3.34
C LEU A 471 2.40 5.64 -2.27
N ILE A 472 1.71 4.57 -2.64
CA ILE A 472 1.48 3.38 -1.80
C ILE A 472 1.96 2.14 -2.56
N ASN A 473 2.76 1.32 -1.89
CA ASN A 473 3.30 0.05 -2.36
C ASN A 473 2.31 -1.09 -2.12
N ALA A 474 2.45 -2.16 -2.90
CA ALA A 474 1.62 -3.37 -2.76
C ALA A 474 2.13 -4.33 -1.67
N THR A 475 3.25 -4.01 -1.02
CA THR A 475 3.90 -4.86 -0.01
C THR A 475 4.26 -4.04 1.25
N PRO A 476 4.70 -4.70 2.34
CA PRO A 476 5.18 -4.01 3.54
C PRO A 476 6.51 -3.25 3.36
N LEU A 477 7.18 -3.40 2.21
CA LEU A 477 8.47 -2.76 1.96
C LEU A 477 8.28 -1.29 1.58
N ASN A 478 8.98 -0.39 2.28
CA ASN A 478 9.00 1.04 1.95
C ASN A 478 10.00 1.35 0.80
N SER A 479 11.16 0.71 0.78
CA SER A 479 12.21 0.92 -0.22
C SER A 479 12.44 -0.34 -1.06
N TYR A 480 12.36 -0.19 -2.38
CA TYR A 480 12.62 -1.25 -3.37
C TYR A 480 13.91 -1.04 -4.16
N GLY A 481 14.74 -0.07 -3.76
CA GLY A 481 16.01 0.18 -4.44
C GLY A 481 16.88 -1.07 -4.40
N ASP A 482 17.37 -1.49 -5.56
CA ASP A 482 18.18 -2.69 -5.71
C ASP A 482 19.58 -2.51 -5.08
N GLU A 483 19.66 -2.73 -3.77
CA GLU A 483 20.88 -2.64 -2.96
C GLU A 483 20.87 -3.58 -1.76
N GLY A 484 22.06 -3.89 -1.23
CA GLY A 484 22.24 -4.90 -0.17
C GLY A 484 21.46 -4.65 1.11
N ILE A 485 21.36 -3.39 1.57
CA ILE A 485 20.59 -3.05 2.78
C ILE A 485 19.10 -3.40 2.63
N GLY A 486 18.52 -3.24 1.44
CA GLY A 486 17.12 -3.57 1.19
C GLY A 486 16.82 -5.07 1.39
N VAL A 487 17.76 -5.93 0.98
CA VAL A 487 17.65 -7.39 1.20
C VAL A 487 17.77 -7.72 2.68
N PHE A 488 18.72 -7.12 3.40
CA PHE A 488 18.95 -7.41 4.82
C PHE A 488 17.79 -6.91 5.69
N ASP A 489 17.23 -5.74 5.38
CA ASP A 489 16.04 -5.20 6.05
C ASP A 489 14.82 -6.10 5.82
N ALA A 490 14.63 -6.60 4.59
CA ALA A 490 13.49 -7.45 4.24
C ALA A 490 13.57 -8.86 4.87
N LEU A 491 14.78 -9.38 5.13
CA LEU A 491 15.02 -10.74 5.62
C LEU A 491 15.42 -10.81 7.10
N GLY A 492 15.59 -9.68 7.79
CA GLY A 492 16.00 -9.65 9.19
C GLY A 492 17.44 -10.15 9.41
N LEU A 493 18.37 -9.69 8.56
CA LEU A 493 19.78 -10.14 8.56
C LEU A 493 20.76 -9.11 9.14
N ASN A 494 20.28 -7.98 9.64
CA ASN A 494 21.10 -6.99 10.31
C ASN A 494 21.21 -7.32 11.81
N TYR A 495 22.41 -7.67 12.28
CA TYR A 495 22.70 -7.98 13.69
C TYR A 495 23.82 -7.10 14.22
N ASN A 496 23.79 -6.80 15.53
CA ASN A 496 24.88 -6.07 16.18
C ASN A 496 26.13 -6.95 16.39
N PHE A 497 27.28 -6.32 16.66
CA PHE A 497 28.56 -6.99 16.96
C PHE A 497 28.91 -6.99 18.46
N LYS A 498 27.92 -6.80 19.34
CA LYS A 498 28.14 -6.82 20.79
C LYS A 498 28.19 -8.26 21.30
N SER A 499 28.59 -8.43 22.56
CA SER A 499 28.69 -9.76 23.18
C SER A 499 27.37 -10.53 23.17
N ASN A 500 26.25 -9.80 23.32
CA ASN A 500 24.91 -10.32 23.16
C ASN A 500 24.37 -9.79 21.83
N GLN A 501 24.33 -10.67 20.82
CA GLN A 501 23.77 -10.34 19.51
C GLN A 501 22.25 -10.12 19.65
N GLU A 502 21.79 -9.01 19.12
CA GLU A 502 20.37 -8.64 18.96
C GLU A 502 20.15 -8.16 17.53
#